data_AF-A0A857F822-F1
#
_entry.id   AF-A0A857F822-F1
#
_cell.length_a   1.000
_cell.length_b   1.000
_cell.length_c   1.000
_cell.angle_alpha   90.00
_cell.angle_beta   90.00
_cell.angle_gamma   90.00
#
_symmetry.space_group_name_H-M   'P 1'
#
loop_
_entity.id
_entity.type
_entity.pdbx_description
1 polymer ?
#
loop_
_entity_poly.entity_id
_entity_poly.type
_entity_poly.pdbx_seq_one_letter_code
_entity_poly.pdbx_strand_id
1 'polypeptide(L)'
;MIYQCYSCSKTTFETNCPWCSPDVSGTFRQMTPLDPSYYPDFQYQSKGIIKDLFGKKKEQSQLNQLLENVLVKYATLKDPYFTNFIHTSRFSYDHQTSSSNTNSENNSDYSENILFQEVLIRKGFNELEQLPSLLDKLLLTTSFNSIYSGFAREVKRHIKPTLTETLKSWIEEAGTTYRADLSLFLYYLWSNEIHYPAITYNEQAETTPGTPLLSFDTVDKFLSICENIYFDILVDRLATRLEHFNPNKFVTMYLVDAMDGFQFEAFLVEIFQTIGYDVKETKKTQDQGADLFVTRFGKNMVIQAKNYSGSVGNSAVQQAISAKTFYGCDEAMVVTNSYFTRSAKELADSAMVRLIDRKELQNYLDDYNQKIIEDFQSES
;
A
#
# COMPACT_ATOMS: atom_id res chain seq x y z
N MET A 1 -6.28 18.37 18.17
CA MET A 1 -5.21 18.14 17.16
C MET A 1 -4.89 16.64 17.02
N ILE A 2 -4.41 16.20 15.84
CA ILE A 2 -3.91 14.84 15.57
C ILE A 2 -2.38 14.83 15.44
N TYR A 3 -1.76 13.73 15.87
CA TYR A 3 -0.31 13.52 15.85
C TYR A 3 0.05 12.21 15.17
N GLN A 4 1.20 12.19 14.49
CA GLN A 4 1.82 11.00 13.93
C GLN A 4 3.05 10.61 14.77
N CYS A 5 3.15 9.33 15.14
CA CYS A 5 4.34 8.84 15.82
C CYS A 5 5.50 8.69 14.82
N TYR A 6 6.65 9.27 15.15
CA TYR A 6 7.86 9.14 14.33
C TYR A 6 8.31 7.68 14.17
N SER A 7 8.15 6.83 15.19
CA SER A 7 8.70 5.46 15.16
C SER A 7 7.83 4.41 14.51
N CYS A 8 6.51 4.49 14.68
CA CYS A 8 5.58 3.46 14.18
C CYS A 8 4.64 3.98 13.11
N SER A 9 4.75 5.26 12.73
CA SER A 9 3.94 5.96 11.73
C SER A 9 2.44 6.01 12.01
N LYS A 10 1.97 5.40 13.12
CA LYS A 10 0.58 5.43 13.55
C LYS A 10 0.18 6.82 14.00
N THR A 11 -1.10 7.12 13.80
CA THR A 11 -1.70 8.40 14.19
C THR A 11 -2.58 8.25 15.42
N THR A 12 -2.61 9.30 16.25
CA THR A 12 -3.35 9.34 17.51
C THR A 12 -3.68 10.79 17.89
N PHE A 13 -4.64 10.97 18.78
CA PHE A 13 -4.91 12.27 19.41
C PHE A 13 -4.11 12.50 20.70
N GLU A 14 -3.38 11.48 21.16
CA GLU A 14 -2.54 11.54 22.34
C GLU A 14 -1.19 12.21 22.02
N THR A 15 -0.68 13.02 22.96
CA THR A 15 0.64 13.65 22.83
C THR A 15 1.81 12.69 23.07
N ASN A 16 1.51 11.47 23.55
CA ASN A 16 2.44 10.37 23.67
C ASN A 16 1.93 9.19 22.87
N CYS A 17 2.82 8.48 22.16
CA CYS A 17 2.44 7.30 21.39
C CYS A 17 1.96 6.16 22.31
N PRO A 18 0.71 5.69 22.20
CA PRO A 18 0.19 4.60 23.03
C PRO A 18 0.83 3.24 22.75
N TRP A 19 1.46 3.07 21.58
CA TRP A 19 1.97 1.78 21.09
C TRP A 19 3.48 1.62 21.23
N CYS A 20 4.21 2.70 21.52
CA CYS A 20 5.67 2.65 21.61
C CYS A 20 6.12 2.86 23.06
N SER A 21 7.03 2.02 23.54
CA SER A 21 7.68 2.23 24.83
C SER A 21 8.56 3.50 24.81
N PRO A 22 8.71 4.18 25.96
CA PRO A 22 9.71 5.23 26.14
C PRO A 22 11.09 4.73 25.74
N ASP A 23 11.92 5.62 25.20
CA ASP A 23 13.28 5.22 24.85
C ASP A 23 14.15 4.96 26.10
N VAL A 24 15.33 4.36 25.94
CA VAL A 24 16.22 3.95 27.05
C VAL A 24 16.59 5.12 27.98
N SER A 25 16.53 6.36 27.48
CA SER A 25 16.74 7.61 28.23
C SER A 25 15.51 8.12 28.99
N GLY A 26 14.38 7.39 28.97
CA GLY A 26 13.12 7.80 29.59
C GLY A 26 12.43 8.99 28.90
N THR A 27 12.91 9.39 27.72
CA THR A 27 12.32 10.48 26.92
C THR A 27 11.22 9.90 26.03
N PHE A 28 10.02 10.49 26.07
CA PHE A 28 8.93 10.10 25.18
C PHE A 28 9.31 10.39 23.73
N ARG A 29 8.95 9.46 22.82
CA ARG A 29 9.31 9.53 21.40
C ARG A 29 8.62 10.70 20.71
N GLN A 30 9.30 11.30 19.74
CA GLN A 30 8.83 12.49 19.03
C GLN A 30 7.49 12.23 18.30
N MET A 31 6.50 13.05 18.62
CA MET A 31 5.20 13.09 17.96
C MET A 31 5.17 14.29 17.00
N THR A 32 4.72 14.06 15.78
CA THR A 32 4.59 15.09 14.72
C THR A 32 3.13 15.53 14.65
N PRO A 33 2.77 16.74 15.11
CA PRO A 33 1.42 17.27 14.92
C PRO A 33 1.18 17.59 13.44
N LEU A 34 -0.09 17.51 13.04
CA LEU A 34 -0.52 17.95 11.70
C LEU A 34 -0.43 19.47 11.55
N ASP A 35 -0.60 20.22 12.64
CA ASP A 35 -0.39 21.66 12.73
C ASP A 35 0.91 21.96 13.53
N PRO A 36 1.89 22.67 12.96
CA PRO A 36 3.12 23.01 13.67
C PRO A 36 2.91 23.80 14.96
N SER A 37 1.79 24.51 15.13
CA SER A 37 1.51 25.28 16.34
C SER A 37 1.43 24.43 17.61
N TYR A 38 1.24 23.12 17.46
CA TYR A 38 1.16 22.14 18.55
C TYR A 38 2.51 21.55 18.94
N TYR A 39 3.62 22.00 18.34
CA TYR A 39 4.94 21.64 18.84
C TYR A 39 5.21 22.23 20.24
N PRO A 40 5.87 21.48 21.14
CA PRO A 40 6.21 21.97 22.48
C PRO A 40 7.06 23.24 22.49
N ASP A 41 7.84 23.48 21.43
CA ASP A 41 8.70 24.64 21.22
C ASP A 41 7.94 25.97 21.26
N PHE A 42 6.63 25.94 20.95
CA PHE A 42 5.76 27.11 20.93
C PHE A 42 4.88 27.21 22.17
N GLN A 43 5.06 26.33 23.16
CA GLN A 43 4.21 26.23 24.34
C GLN A 43 4.94 26.69 25.59
N TYR A 44 4.25 27.43 26.46
CA TYR A 44 4.80 27.82 27.75
C TYR A 44 4.95 26.60 28.67
N GLN A 45 6.17 26.33 29.11
CA GLN A 45 6.45 25.31 30.13
C GLN A 45 6.61 26.00 31.50
N SER A 46 5.80 25.60 32.49
CA SER A 46 5.88 26.14 33.86
C SER A 46 7.25 25.89 34.47
N LYS A 47 7.85 26.91 35.08
CA LYS A 47 9.16 26.85 35.74
C LYS A 47 9.04 26.93 37.27
N GLY A 48 7.84 26.66 37.79
CA GLY A 48 7.49 26.73 39.22
C GLY A 48 6.83 28.04 39.64
N ILE A 49 6.05 27.97 40.74
CA ILE A 49 5.09 29.01 41.19
C ILE A 49 5.71 30.42 41.25
N ILE A 50 6.91 30.55 41.83
CA ILE A 50 7.55 31.86 42.05
C ILE A 50 8.04 32.51 40.74
N LYS A 51 8.57 31.71 39.80
CA LYS A 51 9.06 32.22 38.50
C LYS A 51 7.90 32.53 37.55
N ASP A 52 6.84 31.72 37.61
CA ASP A 52 5.63 31.94 36.81
C ASP A 52 4.90 33.24 37.22
N LEU A 53 4.98 33.66 38.49
CA LEU A 53 4.33 34.88 38.99
C LEU A 53 4.92 36.18 38.42
N PHE A 54 6.23 36.23 38.12
CA PHE A 54 6.93 37.45 37.71
C PHE A 54 7.35 37.50 36.24
N GLY A 55 7.35 36.37 35.52
CA GLY A 55 7.87 36.28 34.14
C GLY A 55 6.92 35.74 33.08
N LYS A 56 5.85 35.03 33.48
CA LYS A 56 5.01 34.24 32.55
C LYS A 56 4.41 35.06 31.41
N LYS A 57 3.85 36.24 31.70
CA LYS A 57 3.21 37.08 30.67
C LYS A 57 4.18 37.53 29.58
N LYS A 58 5.43 37.87 29.96
CA LYS A 58 6.45 38.34 29.01
C LYS A 58 6.96 37.18 28.15
N GLU A 59 7.26 36.04 28.78
CA GLU A 59 7.71 34.83 28.08
C GLU A 59 6.64 34.30 27.13
N GLN A 60 5.37 34.29 27.56
CA GLN A 60 4.26 33.88 26.71
C GLN A 60 4.05 34.82 25.52
N SER A 61 4.22 36.14 25.71
CA SER A 61 4.19 37.09 24.60
C SER A 61 5.32 36.85 23.59
N GLN A 62 6.52 36.49 24.05
CA GLN A 62 7.66 36.18 23.17
C GLN A 62 7.42 34.89 22.39
N LEU A 63 6.91 33.85 23.05
CA LEU A 63 6.55 32.59 22.40
C LEU A 63 5.45 32.78 21.35
N ASN A 64 4.42 33.58 21.66
CA ASN A 64 3.36 33.89 20.70
C ASN A 64 3.90 34.61 19.46
N GLN A 65 4.77 35.60 19.64
CA GLN A 65 5.38 36.32 18.52
C GLN A 65 6.28 35.41 17.67
N LEU A 66 7.06 34.54 18.32
CA LEU A 66 7.88 33.53 17.64
C LEU A 66 7.00 32.57 16.82
N LEU A 67 5.94 32.05 17.43
CA LEU A 67 4.98 31.16 16.77
C LEU A 67 4.35 31.84 15.56
N GLU A 68 3.83 33.06 15.71
CA GLU A 68 3.21 33.81 14.62
C GLU A 68 4.18 34.00 13.45
N ASN A 69 5.42 34.43 13.73
CA ASN A 69 6.45 34.60 12.71
C ASN A 69 6.78 33.28 11.99
N VAL A 70 6.95 32.19 12.73
CA VAL A 70 7.23 30.86 12.17
C VAL A 70 6.08 30.40 11.28
N LEU A 71 4.84 30.50 11.76
CA LEU A 71 3.67 30.03 11.01
C LEU A 71 3.45 30.84 9.72
N VAL A 72 3.60 32.16 9.76
CA VAL A 72 3.45 33.02 8.56
C VAL A 72 4.50 32.66 7.50
N LYS A 73 5.76 32.50 7.92
CA LYS A 73 6.86 32.15 7.00
C LYS A 73 6.73 30.73 6.48
N TYR A 74 6.40 29.78 7.36
CA TYR A 74 6.17 28.40 6.98
C TYR A 74 5.00 28.29 6.00
N ALA A 75 3.85 28.94 6.25
CA ALA A 75 2.73 28.93 5.31
C ALA A 75 3.11 29.49 3.92
N THR A 76 3.96 30.51 3.88
CA THR A 76 4.44 31.12 2.62
C THR A 76 5.43 30.22 1.88
N LEU A 77 6.23 29.44 2.60
CA LEU A 77 7.32 28.63 2.02
C LEU A 77 6.96 27.15 1.88
N LYS A 78 5.95 26.65 2.59
CA LYS A 78 5.52 25.25 2.59
C LYS A 78 5.38 24.72 1.17
N ASP A 79 4.62 25.47 0.36
CA ASP A 79 4.51 25.26 -1.07
C ASP A 79 5.10 26.49 -1.81
N PRO A 80 6.15 26.35 -2.63
CA PRO A 80 6.69 25.08 -3.13
C PRO A 80 7.93 24.55 -2.37
N TYR A 81 8.52 25.27 -1.41
CA TYR A 81 9.89 24.96 -0.96
C TYR A 81 9.98 23.67 -0.15
N PHE A 82 9.19 23.51 0.91
CA PHE A 82 9.22 22.30 1.73
C PHE A 82 8.74 21.09 0.94
N THR A 83 7.64 21.22 0.21
CA THR A 83 7.08 20.17 -0.63
C THR A 83 8.07 19.72 -1.71
N ASN A 84 8.67 20.65 -2.46
CA ASN A 84 9.66 20.29 -3.48
C ASN A 84 10.91 19.69 -2.86
N PHE A 85 11.37 20.19 -1.71
CA PHE A 85 12.52 19.62 -1.02
C PHE A 85 12.25 18.15 -0.69
N ILE A 86 11.10 17.82 -0.09
CA ILE A 86 10.73 16.42 0.22
C ILE A 86 10.69 15.54 -1.04
N HIS A 87 10.20 16.05 -2.17
CA HIS A 87 10.12 15.28 -3.42
C HIS A 87 11.45 15.14 -4.17
N THR A 88 12.37 16.08 -4.01
CA THR A 88 13.63 16.13 -4.77
C THR A 88 14.83 15.59 -3.99
N SER A 89 14.79 15.72 -2.66
CA SER A 89 15.77 15.11 -1.76
C SER A 89 15.38 13.68 -1.41
N ARG A 90 16.34 12.85 -1.01
CA ARG A 90 16.04 11.54 -0.39
C ARG A 90 15.55 11.70 1.06
N PHE A 91 14.73 12.71 1.35
CA PHE A 91 14.12 12.89 2.66
C PHE A 91 13.15 11.73 2.91
N SER A 92 13.67 10.66 3.50
CA SER A 92 12.90 9.45 3.81
C SER A 92 12.61 9.40 5.30
N TYR A 93 11.36 9.10 5.62
CA TYR A 93 10.84 8.89 6.98
C TYR A 93 11.60 7.78 7.75
N ASP A 94 12.31 6.91 7.03
CA ASP A 94 12.90 5.64 7.50
C ASP A 94 14.34 5.69 8.05
N HIS A 95 14.99 6.86 8.20
CA HIS A 95 16.31 6.89 8.82
C HIS A 95 16.27 6.77 10.35
N GLN A 96 15.88 5.59 10.84
CA GLN A 96 16.57 5.03 12.00
C GLN A 96 18.05 4.88 11.62
N THR A 97 18.92 5.46 12.44
CA THR A 97 20.38 5.35 12.35
C THR A 97 21.02 5.91 11.07
N SER A 98 21.45 7.16 11.14
CA SER A 98 22.77 7.53 10.66
C SER A 98 23.45 8.44 11.68
N SER A 99 23.66 7.91 12.88
CA SER A 99 24.85 8.27 13.62
C SER A 99 26.04 7.86 12.75
N SER A 100 26.70 8.87 12.18
CA SER A 100 28.16 8.90 12.05
C SER A 100 28.82 7.57 11.66
N ASN A 101 28.83 7.27 10.36
CA ASN A 101 29.88 6.47 9.75
C ASN A 101 30.07 6.87 8.29
N THR A 102 30.66 8.05 8.11
CA THR A 102 31.43 8.37 6.90
C THR A 102 32.77 8.95 7.35
N ASN A 103 33.68 8.04 7.71
CA ASN A 103 35.10 8.29 7.52
C ASN A 103 35.35 8.34 6.01
N SER A 104 35.19 9.52 5.43
CA SER A 104 35.84 9.90 4.18
C SER A 104 36.05 11.40 4.21
N GLU A 105 37.20 11.80 4.73
CA GLU A 105 37.79 13.11 4.50
C GLU A 105 37.91 13.31 2.98
N ASN A 106 37.02 14.13 2.42
CA ASN A 106 37.27 14.95 1.24
C ASN A 106 36.31 16.16 1.24
N ASN A 107 36.90 17.33 1.09
CA ASN A 107 36.31 18.67 1.27
C ASN A 107 35.16 18.99 0.28
N SER A 108 34.10 19.63 0.81
CA SER A 108 33.14 20.54 0.16
C SER A 108 31.74 20.10 -0.29
N ASP A 109 31.22 18.94 0.13
CA ASP A 109 29.79 18.63 -0.08
C ASP A 109 28.95 18.96 1.17
N TYR A 110 28.23 20.08 1.14
CA TYR A 110 27.21 20.39 2.13
C TYR A 110 26.03 19.41 1.98
N SER A 111 25.46 18.95 3.11
CA SER A 111 24.26 18.12 3.04
C SER A 111 23.06 18.90 2.48
N GLU A 112 22.15 18.21 1.80
CA GLU A 112 20.93 18.82 1.24
C GLU A 112 20.12 19.55 2.33
N ASN A 113 20.10 19.02 3.56
CA ASN A 113 19.45 19.66 4.70
C ASN A 113 20.11 21.00 5.09
N ILE A 114 21.45 21.07 5.12
CA ILE A 114 22.18 22.32 5.42
C ILE A 114 21.93 23.35 4.31
N LEU A 115 21.98 22.93 3.05
CA LEU A 115 21.69 23.79 1.91
C LEU A 115 20.26 24.30 1.94
N PHE A 116 19.30 23.45 2.30
CA PHE A 116 17.89 23.84 2.40
C PHE A 116 17.65 24.81 3.55
N GLN A 117 18.24 24.56 4.72
CA GLN A 117 18.21 25.49 5.85
C GLN A 117 18.71 26.88 5.45
N GLU A 118 19.85 26.94 4.75
CA GLU A 118 20.44 28.18 4.27
C GLU A 118 19.54 28.89 3.24
N VAL A 119 18.88 28.15 2.34
CA VAL A 119 17.89 28.71 1.40
C VAL A 119 16.74 29.38 2.16
N LEU A 120 16.20 28.74 3.20
CA LEU A 120 15.11 29.28 4.00
C LEU A 120 15.54 30.51 4.81
N ILE A 121 16.73 30.51 5.41
CA ILE A 121 17.30 31.66 6.12
C ILE A 121 17.44 32.86 5.17
N ARG A 122 17.99 32.66 3.96
CA ARG A 122 18.09 33.72 2.93
C ARG A 122 16.73 34.23 2.44
N LYS A 123 15.66 33.46 2.63
CA LYS A 123 14.27 33.85 2.37
C LYS A 123 13.61 34.56 3.56
N GLY A 124 14.35 34.83 4.62
CA GLY A 124 13.90 35.54 5.81
C GLY A 124 13.47 34.64 6.97
N PHE A 125 13.69 33.32 6.90
CA PHE A 125 13.36 32.36 7.95
C PHE A 125 14.47 32.25 9.02
N ASN A 126 14.85 33.38 9.59
CA ASN A 126 15.99 33.51 10.52
C ASN A 126 15.80 32.74 11.84
N GLU A 127 14.57 32.39 12.22
CA GLU A 127 14.27 31.59 13.41
C GLU A 127 14.98 30.22 13.39
N LEU A 128 15.28 29.70 12.20
CA LEU A 128 16.01 28.45 12.01
C LEU A 128 17.46 28.50 12.52
N GLU A 129 18.06 29.68 12.66
CA GLU A 129 19.39 29.83 13.26
C GLU A 129 19.36 29.61 14.78
N GLN A 130 18.24 29.94 15.42
CA GLN A 130 18.07 29.90 16.87
C GLN A 130 17.39 28.61 17.34
N LEU A 131 16.69 27.91 16.44
CA LEU A 131 15.95 26.68 16.69
C LEU A 131 16.43 25.55 15.78
N PRO A 132 17.53 24.85 16.13
CA PRO A 132 18.19 23.91 15.23
C PRO A 132 17.33 22.69 14.85
N SER A 133 16.31 22.33 15.65
CA SER A 133 15.38 21.22 15.34
C SER A 133 14.11 21.64 14.60
N LEU A 134 13.89 22.95 14.38
CA LEU A 134 12.65 23.45 13.81
C LEU A 134 12.50 23.04 12.34
N LEU A 135 13.59 23.03 11.57
CA LEU A 135 13.54 22.61 10.16
C LEU A 135 13.02 21.17 10.02
N ASP A 136 13.62 20.23 10.76
CA ASP A 136 13.24 18.82 10.73
C ASP A 136 11.77 18.63 11.14
N LYS A 137 11.31 19.36 12.17
CA LYS A 137 9.91 19.37 12.60
C LYS A 137 8.96 19.86 11.50
N LEU A 138 9.28 20.97 10.85
CA LEU A 138 8.45 21.51 9.77
C LEU A 138 8.43 20.60 8.54
N LEU A 139 9.56 19.92 8.23
CA LEU A 139 9.62 18.90 7.19
C LEU A 139 8.72 17.69 7.54
N LEU A 140 8.80 17.20 8.78
CA LEU A 140 7.93 16.12 9.27
C LEU A 140 6.45 16.51 9.19
N THR A 141 6.08 17.71 9.63
CA THR A 141 4.70 18.20 9.52
C THR A 141 4.28 18.35 8.06
N THR A 142 5.16 18.83 7.15
CA THR A 142 4.85 18.91 5.71
C THR A 142 4.57 17.53 5.14
N SER A 143 5.40 16.54 5.46
CA SER A 143 5.20 15.15 5.06
C SER A 143 3.87 14.58 5.59
N PHE A 144 3.58 14.80 6.87
CA PHE A 144 2.33 14.33 7.46
C PHE A 144 1.10 15.01 6.84
N ASN A 145 1.19 16.31 6.51
CA ASN A 145 0.16 17.04 5.76
C ASN A 145 -0.11 16.40 4.39
N SER A 146 0.93 15.96 3.67
CA SER A 146 0.79 15.28 2.38
C SER A 146 0.06 13.94 2.53
N ILE A 147 0.44 13.12 3.53
CA ILE A 147 -0.23 11.85 3.85
C ILE A 147 -1.71 12.11 4.13
N TYR A 148 -2.02 13.05 5.03
CA TYR A 148 -3.40 13.39 5.37
C TYR A 148 -4.18 13.91 4.16
N SER A 149 -3.58 14.72 3.30
CA SER A 149 -4.24 15.24 2.10
C SER A 149 -4.61 14.15 1.10
N GLY A 150 -3.74 13.14 0.92
CA GLY A 150 -4.05 11.95 0.12
C GLY A 150 -5.22 11.17 0.71
N PHE A 151 -5.13 10.85 2.00
CA PHE A 151 -6.17 10.16 2.76
C PHE A 151 -7.52 10.88 2.70
N ALA A 152 -7.54 12.19 2.93
CA ALA A 152 -8.77 13.00 2.93
C ALA A 152 -9.49 12.97 1.57
N ARG A 153 -8.75 12.94 0.46
CA ARG A 153 -9.33 12.83 -0.89
C ARG A 153 -10.02 11.48 -1.10
N GLU A 154 -9.46 10.40 -0.55
CA GLU A 154 -10.01 9.06 -0.62
C GLU A 154 -11.24 8.94 0.27
N VAL A 155 -11.15 9.34 1.54
CA VAL A 155 -12.28 9.22 2.50
C VAL A 155 -13.53 9.98 2.06
N LYS A 156 -13.37 11.13 1.38
CA LYS A 156 -14.49 11.97 0.95
C LYS A 156 -15.60 11.22 0.22
N ARG A 157 -15.28 10.21 -0.62
CA ARG A 157 -16.30 9.45 -1.39
C ARG A 157 -17.13 8.48 -0.53
N HIS A 158 -16.68 8.19 0.68
CA HIS A 158 -17.33 7.24 1.58
C HIS A 158 -18.31 7.91 2.54
N ILE A 159 -18.36 9.25 2.62
CA ILE A 159 -19.27 9.97 3.52
C ILE A 159 -20.74 9.71 3.14
N LYS A 160 -21.49 9.08 4.05
CA LYS A 160 -22.92 8.73 3.93
C LYS A 160 -23.76 9.43 5.02
N PRO A 161 -25.11 9.40 4.93
CA PRO A 161 -25.98 10.02 5.93
C PRO A 161 -25.80 9.50 7.36
N THR A 162 -25.39 8.24 7.53
CA THR A 162 -25.13 7.64 8.84
C THR A 162 -23.66 7.26 9.03
N LEU A 163 -23.22 7.20 10.30
CA LEU A 163 -21.87 6.76 10.65
C LEU A 163 -21.64 5.31 10.22
N THR A 164 -22.62 4.43 10.43
CA THR A 164 -22.52 3.01 10.08
C THR A 164 -22.32 2.81 8.59
N GLU A 165 -23.11 3.47 7.74
CA GLU A 165 -22.95 3.38 6.28
C GLU A 165 -21.62 3.96 5.82
N THR A 166 -21.16 5.03 6.46
CA THR A 166 -19.86 5.65 6.16
C THR A 166 -18.71 4.72 6.50
N LEU A 167 -18.71 4.15 7.71
CA LEU A 167 -17.71 3.20 8.14
C LEU A 167 -17.74 1.93 7.27
N LYS A 168 -18.93 1.39 6.97
CA LYS A 168 -19.06 0.22 6.07
C LYS A 168 -18.45 0.52 4.70
N SER A 169 -18.84 1.62 4.07
CA SER A 169 -18.32 2.00 2.76
C SER A 169 -16.81 2.22 2.75
N TRP A 170 -16.26 2.85 3.79
CA TRP A 170 -14.82 3.09 3.89
C TRP A 170 -14.03 1.80 4.19
N ILE A 171 -14.47 0.99 5.14
CA ILE A 171 -13.82 -0.27 5.55
C ILE A 171 -13.82 -1.28 4.40
N GLU A 172 -14.90 -1.34 3.62
CA GLU A 172 -15.02 -2.24 2.48
C GLU A 172 -13.90 -2.03 1.44
N GLU A 173 -13.53 -0.76 1.21
CA GLU A 173 -12.44 -0.37 0.31
C GLU A 173 -11.07 -0.42 0.99
N ALA A 174 -10.95 0.09 2.22
CA ALA A 174 -9.70 0.14 2.98
C ALA A 174 -9.19 -1.25 3.40
N GLY A 175 -10.06 -2.27 3.46
CA GLY A 175 -9.68 -3.62 3.83
C GLY A 175 -9.22 -3.69 5.27
N THR A 176 -7.93 -3.94 5.52
CA THR A 176 -7.38 -4.03 6.89
C THR A 176 -6.67 -2.75 7.35
N THR A 177 -6.42 -1.80 6.45
CA THR A 177 -5.66 -0.57 6.75
C THR A 177 -6.43 0.40 7.64
N TYR A 178 -7.77 0.31 7.68
CA TYR A 178 -8.63 1.15 8.54
C TYR A 178 -8.17 1.15 10.00
N ARG A 179 -7.54 0.06 10.48
CA ARG A 179 -7.03 -0.05 11.85
C ARG A 179 -5.97 1.00 12.16
N ALA A 180 -5.08 1.26 11.20
CA ALA A 180 -4.04 2.28 11.33
C ALA A 180 -4.59 3.69 11.04
N ASP A 181 -5.58 3.77 10.17
CA ASP A 181 -6.10 5.03 9.64
C ASP A 181 -7.32 5.58 10.41
N LEU A 182 -7.84 4.86 11.39
CA LEU A 182 -9.05 5.26 12.13
C LEU A 182 -8.93 6.66 12.77
N SER A 183 -7.77 7.01 13.32
CA SER A 183 -7.57 8.34 13.89
C SER A 183 -7.59 9.43 12.80
N LEU A 184 -7.04 9.16 11.61
CA LEU A 184 -7.13 10.06 10.46
C LEU A 184 -8.58 10.20 9.98
N PHE A 185 -9.33 9.10 9.95
CA PHE A 185 -10.74 9.10 9.59
C PHE A 185 -11.56 9.98 10.54
N LEU A 186 -11.41 9.78 11.85
CA LEU A 186 -12.11 10.56 12.87
C LEU A 186 -11.70 12.04 12.83
N TYR A 187 -10.42 12.33 12.59
CA TYR A 187 -9.95 13.70 12.39
C TYR A 187 -10.51 14.34 11.12
N TYR A 188 -10.62 13.58 10.03
CA TYR A 188 -11.24 14.04 8.79
C TYR A 188 -12.69 14.47 9.02
N LEU A 189 -13.47 13.66 9.75
CA LEU A 189 -14.84 14.02 10.08
C LEU A 189 -14.91 15.34 10.86
N TRP A 190 -14.11 15.48 11.93
CA TRP A 190 -14.07 16.70 12.74
C TRP A 190 -13.63 17.93 11.93
N SER A 191 -12.50 17.83 11.22
CA SER A 191 -11.92 18.97 10.48
C SER A 191 -12.72 19.42 9.25
N ASN A 192 -13.68 18.61 8.80
CA ASN A 192 -14.61 18.95 7.71
C ASN A 192 -16.03 19.20 8.22
N GLU A 193 -16.23 19.40 9.52
CA GLU A 193 -17.54 19.69 10.14
C GLU A 193 -18.61 18.61 9.85
N ILE A 194 -18.18 17.35 9.73
CA ILE A 194 -19.06 16.20 9.51
C ILE A 194 -19.47 15.64 10.86
N HIS A 195 -20.72 15.87 11.24
CA HIS A 195 -21.25 15.48 12.54
C HIS A 195 -22.07 14.20 12.48
N TYR A 196 -21.65 13.19 13.26
CA TYR A 196 -22.47 12.03 13.58
C TYR A 196 -22.78 12.02 15.08
N PRO A 197 -24.05 11.82 15.50
CA PRO A 197 -24.45 11.89 16.91
C PRO A 197 -23.71 10.92 17.84
N ALA A 198 -23.14 9.84 17.30
CA ALA A 198 -22.40 8.84 18.06
C ALA A 198 -20.99 9.32 18.47
N ILE A 199 -20.47 10.40 17.87
CA ILE A 199 -19.12 10.91 18.12
C ILE A 199 -19.21 12.25 18.84
N THR A 200 -18.58 12.33 20.02
CA THR A 200 -18.46 13.57 20.78
C THR A 200 -16.99 13.98 20.83
N TYR A 201 -16.65 15.04 20.10
CA TYR A 201 -15.31 15.60 20.09
C TYR A 201 -15.08 16.54 21.28
N ASN A 202 -13.84 16.63 21.73
CA ASN A 202 -13.43 17.63 22.70
C ASN A 202 -13.02 18.93 21.99
N GLU A 203 -13.93 19.90 21.91
CA GLU A 203 -13.67 21.19 21.24
C GLU A 203 -12.54 22.02 21.87
N GLN A 204 -12.19 21.74 23.14
CA GLN A 204 -11.03 22.41 23.76
C GLN A 204 -9.70 21.98 23.12
N ALA A 205 -9.67 20.84 22.41
CA ALA A 205 -8.48 20.33 21.75
C ALA A 205 -7.98 21.17 20.56
N GLU A 206 -8.75 22.18 20.11
CA GLU A 206 -8.35 23.16 19.11
C GLU A 206 -7.57 24.34 19.72
N THR A 207 -7.78 24.64 20.99
CA THR A 207 -7.24 25.82 21.66
C THR A 207 -6.33 25.49 22.85
N THR A 208 -6.35 24.24 23.31
CA THR A 208 -5.61 23.78 24.48
C THR A 208 -4.65 22.66 24.06
N PRO A 209 -3.36 22.97 23.84
CA PRO A 209 -2.38 21.95 23.53
C PRO A 209 -2.27 20.90 24.64
N GLY A 210 -2.06 19.64 24.26
CA GLY A 210 -2.06 18.51 25.19
C GLY A 210 -3.43 17.90 25.45
N THR A 211 -4.53 18.58 25.09
CA THR A 211 -5.88 18.02 25.19
C THR A 211 -6.18 17.15 23.97
N PRO A 212 -6.49 15.85 24.14
CA PRO A 212 -6.82 14.98 23.02
C PRO A 212 -8.20 15.31 22.45
N LEU A 213 -8.33 15.29 21.12
CA LEU A 213 -9.60 15.51 20.42
C LEU A 213 -10.62 14.40 20.75
N LEU A 214 -10.15 13.16 20.82
CA LEU A 214 -10.85 11.99 21.34
C LEU A 214 -9.88 11.22 22.23
N SER A 215 -10.33 10.72 23.37
CA SER A 215 -9.48 9.90 24.24
C SER A 215 -9.12 8.58 23.56
N PHE A 216 -7.97 8.00 23.94
CA PHE A 216 -7.57 6.68 23.47
C PHE A 216 -8.67 5.61 23.65
N ASP A 217 -9.34 5.58 24.80
CA ASP A 217 -10.46 4.66 25.06
C ASP A 217 -11.64 4.85 24.10
N THR A 218 -11.86 6.09 23.65
CA THR A 218 -12.93 6.40 22.69
C THR A 218 -12.57 5.89 21.30
N VAL A 219 -11.31 6.09 20.88
CA VAL A 219 -10.80 5.54 19.61
C VAL A 219 -10.85 4.02 19.61
N ASP A 220 -10.49 3.36 20.73
CA ASP A 220 -10.54 1.90 20.88
C ASP A 220 -11.97 1.33 20.78
N LYS A 221 -12.97 2.05 21.32
CA LYS A 221 -14.39 1.71 21.12
C LYS A 221 -14.80 1.79 19.65
N PHE A 222 -14.39 2.84 18.93
CA PHE A 222 -14.66 2.94 17.50
C PHE A 222 -13.93 1.87 16.70
N LEU A 223 -12.71 1.50 17.11
CA LEU A 223 -11.98 0.40 16.50
C LEU A 223 -12.77 -0.91 16.63
N SER A 224 -13.31 -1.20 17.82
CA SER A 224 -14.16 -2.36 18.04
C SER A 224 -15.44 -2.36 17.18
N ILE A 225 -16.05 -1.19 16.96
CA ILE A 225 -17.18 -1.04 16.02
C ILE A 225 -16.73 -1.36 14.59
N CYS A 226 -15.57 -0.84 14.16
CA CYS A 226 -15.02 -1.11 12.84
C CYS A 226 -14.68 -2.60 12.64
N GLU A 227 -14.14 -3.28 13.65
CA GLU A 227 -13.89 -4.73 13.60
C GLU A 227 -15.17 -5.54 13.37
N ASN A 228 -16.28 -5.17 14.03
CA ASN A 228 -17.57 -5.83 13.82
C ASN A 228 -18.09 -5.61 12.40
N ILE A 229 -18.01 -4.37 11.88
CA ILE A 229 -18.39 -4.06 10.49
C ILE A 229 -17.53 -4.86 9.50
N TYR A 230 -16.22 -4.93 9.73
CA TYR A 230 -15.30 -5.69 8.89
C TYR A 230 -15.63 -7.19 8.92
N PHE A 231 -15.94 -7.74 10.10
CA PHE A 231 -16.38 -9.12 10.24
C PHE A 231 -17.67 -9.38 9.46
N ASP A 232 -18.68 -8.52 9.57
CA ASP A 232 -19.94 -8.66 8.83
C ASP A 232 -19.70 -8.64 7.31
N ILE A 233 -18.82 -7.75 6.82
CA ILE A 233 -18.41 -7.73 5.41
C ILE A 233 -17.79 -9.07 4.98
N LEU A 234 -16.93 -9.66 5.82
CA LEU A 234 -16.31 -10.96 5.52
C LEU A 234 -17.33 -12.10 5.52
N VAL A 235 -18.31 -12.07 6.43
CA VAL A 235 -19.41 -13.02 6.50
C VAL A 235 -20.27 -12.92 5.24
N ASP A 236 -20.66 -11.72 4.84
CA ASP A 236 -21.45 -11.48 3.62
C ASP A 236 -20.69 -12.00 2.38
N ARG A 237 -19.40 -11.64 2.24
CA ARG A 237 -18.56 -12.14 1.14
C ARG A 237 -18.46 -13.66 1.11
N LEU A 238 -18.33 -14.29 2.28
CA LEU A 238 -18.29 -15.75 2.37
C LEU A 238 -19.65 -16.36 2.01
N ALA A 239 -20.76 -15.80 2.49
CA ALA A 239 -22.11 -16.26 2.17
C ALA A 239 -22.38 -16.18 0.67
N THR A 240 -22.10 -15.04 0.03
CA THR A 240 -22.22 -14.87 -1.42
C THR A 240 -21.40 -15.90 -2.17
N ARG A 241 -20.14 -16.15 -1.75
CA ARG A 241 -19.29 -17.20 -2.34
C ARG A 241 -19.94 -18.57 -2.20
N LEU A 242 -20.45 -18.93 -1.02
CA LEU A 242 -21.08 -20.24 -0.80
C LEU A 242 -22.37 -20.44 -1.61
N GLU A 243 -23.16 -19.38 -1.81
CA GLU A 243 -24.40 -19.43 -2.58
C GLU A 243 -24.17 -19.53 -4.09
N HIS A 244 -23.18 -18.80 -4.61
CA HIS A 244 -23.01 -18.63 -6.06
C HIS A 244 -21.84 -19.45 -6.64
N PHE A 245 -20.98 -20.03 -5.80
CA PHE A 245 -19.92 -20.91 -6.27
C PHE A 245 -20.52 -22.11 -6.99
N ASN A 246 -20.24 -22.22 -8.30
CA ASN A 246 -20.63 -23.38 -9.08
C ASN A 246 -19.50 -24.43 -9.00
N PRO A 247 -19.67 -25.52 -8.23
CA PRO A 247 -18.63 -26.56 -8.11
C PRO A 247 -18.32 -27.23 -9.45
N ASN A 248 -19.23 -27.16 -10.44
CA ASN A 248 -18.98 -27.72 -11.77
C ASN A 248 -17.97 -26.91 -12.59
N LYS A 249 -17.70 -25.65 -12.21
CA LYS A 249 -16.60 -24.86 -12.81
C LYS A 249 -15.24 -25.19 -12.20
N PHE A 250 -15.21 -25.88 -11.05
CA PHE A 250 -13.95 -26.30 -10.44
C PHE A 250 -13.37 -27.47 -11.20
N VAL A 251 -12.21 -27.27 -11.82
CA VAL A 251 -11.59 -28.31 -12.65
C VAL A 251 -10.53 -29.06 -11.86
N THR A 252 -10.65 -30.39 -11.87
CA THR A 252 -9.67 -31.30 -11.27
C THR A 252 -8.91 -32.05 -12.37
N MET A 253 -7.75 -32.59 -12.02
CA MET A 253 -6.99 -33.42 -12.97
C MET A 253 -7.77 -34.66 -13.45
N TYR A 254 -8.72 -35.18 -12.65
CA TYR A 254 -9.60 -36.27 -13.08
C TYR A 254 -10.53 -35.89 -14.23
N LEU A 255 -11.02 -34.64 -14.23
CA LEU A 255 -11.82 -34.13 -15.35
C LEU A 255 -10.95 -33.95 -16.59
N VAL A 256 -9.72 -33.44 -16.42
CA VAL A 256 -8.74 -33.31 -17.51
C VAL A 256 -8.39 -34.67 -18.13
N ASP A 257 -8.21 -35.69 -17.31
CA ASP A 257 -7.91 -37.06 -17.76
C ASP A 257 -9.08 -37.71 -18.53
N ALA A 258 -10.30 -37.21 -18.35
CA ALA A 258 -11.50 -37.68 -19.04
C ALA A 258 -11.77 -36.96 -20.37
N MET A 259 -11.04 -35.88 -20.67
CA MET A 259 -11.17 -35.11 -21.91
C MET A 259 -10.55 -35.86 -23.10
N ASP A 260 -11.17 -35.74 -24.27
CA ASP A 260 -10.47 -36.04 -25.53
C ASP A 260 -9.50 -34.90 -25.91
N GLY A 261 -8.73 -35.11 -26.99
CA GLY A 261 -7.74 -34.12 -27.43
C GLY A 261 -8.34 -32.76 -27.78
N PHE A 262 -9.50 -32.71 -28.43
CA PHE A 262 -10.15 -31.45 -28.80
C PHE A 262 -10.72 -30.72 -27.59
N GLN A 263 -11.30 -31.47 -26.65
CA GLN A 263 -11.77 -30.94 -25.38
C GLN A 263 -10.61 -30.37 -24.56
N PHE A 264 -9.46 -31.06 -24.56
CA PHE A 264 -8.26 -30.59 -23.87
C PHE A 264 -7.71 -29.30 -24.48
N GLU A 265 -7.64 -29.20 -25.80
CA GLU A 265 -7.22 -27.97 -26.50
C GLU A 265 -8.13 -26.79 -26.15
N ALA A 266 -9.45 -26.97 -26.28
CA ALA A 266 -10.44 -25.94 -25.93
C ALA A 266 -10.35 -25.54 -24.46
N PHE A 267 -10.11 -26.50 -23.57
CA PHE A 267 -9.94 -26.23 -22.15
C PHE A 267 -8.65 -25.46 -21.85
N LEU A 268 -7.54 -25.75 -22.54
CA LEU A 268 -6.32 -24.96 -22.39
C LEU A 268 -6.55 -23.50 -22.81
N VAL A 269 -7.35 -23.23 -23.85
CA VAL A 269 -7.73 -21.86 -24.22
C VAL A 269 -8.38 -21.15 -23.03
N GLU A 270 -9.35 -21.79 -22.39
CA GLU A 270 -10.07 -21.24 -21.23
C GLU A 270 -9.14 -20.98 -20.03
N ILE A 271 -8.25 -21.93 -19.71
CA ILE A 271 -7.24 -21.73 -18.64
C ILE A 271 -6.39 -20.51 -18.94
N PHE A 272 -5.74 -20.49 -20.12
CA PHE A 272 -4.76 -19.45 -20.45
C PHE A 272 -5.42 -18.06 -20.51
N GLN A 273 -6.65 -17.96 -21.04
CA GLN A 273 -7.40 -16.70 -21.04
C GLN A 273 -7.70 -16.23 -19.61
N THR A 274 -8.25 -17.12 -18.77
CA THR A 274 -8.65 -16.78 -17.41
C THR A 274 -7.45 -16.35 -16.55
N ILE A 275 -6.29 -17.01 -16.69
CA ILE A 275 -5.07 -16.62 -15.95
C ILE A 275 -4.27 -15.47 -16.61
N GLY A 276 -4.86 -14.79 -17.59
CA GLY A 276 -4.38 -13.50 -18.11
C GLY A 276 -3.45 -13.56 -19.33
N TYR A 277 -3.57 -14.56 -20.18
CA TYR A 277 -2.93 -14.59 -21.51
C TYR A 277 -3.93 -14.18 -22.59
N ASP A 278 -3.44 -13.51 -23.64
CA ASP A 278 -4.21 -13.30 -24.87
C ASP A 278 -4.12 -14.56 -25.73
N VAL A 279 -5.22 -15.27 -25.94
CA VAL A 279 -5.24 -16.53 -26.69
C VAL A 279 -5.93 -16.35 -28.04
N LYS A 280 -5.30 -16.84 -29.11
CA LYS A 280 -5.88 -16.98 -30.46
C LYS A 280 -5.94 -18.46 -30.83
N GLU A 281 -7.15 -18.95 -31.09
CA GLU A 281 -7.35 -20.31 -31.61
C GLU A 281 -6.81 -20.44 -33.04
N THR A 282 -6.28 -21.62 -33.37
CA THR A 282 -5.91 -21.95 -34.75
C THR A 282 -7.16 -22.30 -35.56
N LYS A 283 -7.07 -22.15 -36.89
CA LYS A 283 -8.05 -22.80 -37.78
C LYS A 283 -7.66 -24.28 -37.83
N LYS A 284 -8.56 -25.15 -37.35
CA LYS A 284 -8.46 -26.63 -37.26
C LYS A 284 -7.93 -27.42 -38.48
N THR A 285 -7.64 -26.76 -39.59
CA THR A 285 -7.27 -27.35 -40.88
C THR A 285 -6.01 -26.70 -41.45
N GLN A 286 -4.88 -26.75 -40.74
CA GLN A 286 -3.49 -26.69 -41.28
C GLN A 286 -2.38 -26.66 -40.20
N ASP A 287 -2.56 -27.31 -39.05
CA ASP A 287 -1.63 -27.11 -37.93
C ASP A 287 -0.32 -27.90 -38.11
N GLN A 288 0.75 -27.16 -38.38
CA GLN A 288 2.14 -27.64 -38.39
C GLN A 288 2.64 -27.96 -36.96
N GLY A 289 1.79 -28.56 -36.12
CA GLY A 289 2.06 -28.87 -34.71
C GLY A 289 1.87 -27.69 -33.74
N ALA A 290 0.98 -26.74 -34.05
CA ALA A 290 0.56 -25.68 -33.15
C ALA A 290 -0.94 -25.82 -32.87
N ASP A 291 -1.33 -26.05 -31.62
CA ASP A 291 -2.74 -26.18 -31.26
C ASP A 291 -3.29 -24.86 -30.70
N LEU A 292 -2.45 -24.05 -30.04
CA LEU A 292 -2.82 -22.71 -29.57
C LEU A 292 -1.71 -21.68 -29.86
N PHE A 293 -2.11 -20.42 -30.05
CA PHE A 293 -1.22 -19.26 -29.99
C PHE A 293 -1.58 -18.40 -28.79
N VAL A 294 -0.60 -18.14 -27.92
CA VAL A 294 -0.79 -17.26 -26.76
C VAL A 294 0.19 -16.10 -26.79
N THR A 295 -0.24 -14.95 -26.31
CA THR A 295 0.60 -13.76 -26.15
C THR A 295 0.60 -13.33 -24.70
N ARG A 296 1.78 -13.05 -24.15
CA ARG A 296 1.91 -12.45 -22.82
C ARG A 296 3.14 -11.56 -22.76
N PHE A 297 2.99 -10.37 -22.19
CA PHE A 297 4.06 -9.37 -22.08
C PHE A 297 4.75 -9.06 -23.43
N GLY A 298 3.96 -9.03 -24.52
CA GLY A 298 4.44 -8.73 -25.86
C GLY A 298 5.20 -9.86 -26.56
N LYS A 299 5.27 -11.06 -25.97
CA LYS A 299 5.89 -12.24 -26.59
C LYS A 299 4.83 -13.22 -27.11
N ASN A 300 5.04 -13.73 -28.32
CA ASN A 300 4.20 -14.74 -28.94
C ASN A 300 4.73 -16.14 -28.66
N MET A 301 3.84 -17.05 -28.29
CA MET A 301 4.18 -18.43 -27.96
C MET A 301 3.24 -19.39 -28.69
N VAL A 302 3.83 -20.44 -29.26
CA VAL A 302 3.06 -21.61 -29.75
C VAL A 302 2.92 -22.64 -28.64
N ILE A 303 1.75 -23.26 -28.55
CA ILE A 303 1.49 -24.37 -27.63
C ILE A 303 1.08 -25.60 -28.43
N GLN A 304 1.75 -26.72 -28.16
CA GLN A 304 1.29 -28.05 -28.54
C GLN A 304 0.69 -28.76 -27.32
N ALA A 305 -0.58 -29.11 -27.40
CA ALA A 305 -1.32 -29.88 -26.41
C ALA A 305 -1.21 -31.39 -26.70
N LYS A 306 -1.08 -32.20 -25.65
CA LYS A 306 -1.12 -33.67 -25.71
C LYS A 306 -1.92 -34.24 -24.53
N ASN A 307 -3.14 -34.70 -24.79
CA ASN A 307 -3.93 -35.47 -23.81
C ASN A 307 -3.74 -36.98 -24.01
N TYR A 308 -2.89 -37.61 -23.18
CA TYR A 308 -2.35 -38.95 -23.41
C TYR A 308 -2.44 -39.81 -22.13
N SER A 309 -2.64 -41.12 -22.30
CA SER A 309 -2.60 -42.09 -21.19
C SER A 309 -1.18 -42.57 -20.84
N GLY A 310 -0.23 -42.41 -21.76
CA GLY A 310 1.18 -42.78 -21.58
C GLY A 310 2.12 -41.57 -21.56
N SER A 311 3.43 -41.80 -21.46
CA SER A 311 4.41 -40.72 -21.47
C SER A 311 4.55 -40.05 -22.84
N VAL A 312 4.79 -38.74 -22.84
CA VAL A 312 4.97 -37.94 -24.05
C VAL A 312 6.44 -37.92 -24.47
N GLY A 313 6.71 -38.34 -25.72
CA GLY A 313 8.07 -38.45 -26.27
C GLY A 313 8.51 -37.26 -27.14
N ASN A 314 9.70 -37.38 -27.74
CA ASN A 314 10.36 -36.31 -28.50
C ASN A 314 9.51 -35.72 -29.63
N SER A 315 8.60 -36.50 -30.22
CA SER A 315 7.76 -36.05 -31.33
C SER A 315 6.96 -34.78 -30.99
N ALA A 316 6.45 -34.66 -29.76
CA ALA A 316 5.69 -33.47 -29.36
C ALA A 316 6.57 -32.22 -29.27
N VAL A 317 7.80 -32.39 -28.78
CA VAL A 317 8.79 -31.32 -28.71
C VAL A 317 9.23 -30.88 -30.12
N GLN A 318 9.48 -31.84 -31.02
CA GLN A 318 9.83 -31.57 -32.42
C GLN A 318 8.73 -30.82 -33.17
N GLN A 319 7.46 -31.16 -32.91
CA GLN A 319 6.30 -30.44 -33.45
C GLN A 319 6.30 -28.99 -32.97
N ALA A 320 6.43 -28.74 -31.67
CA ALA A 320 6.47 -27.39 -31.12
C ALA A 320 7.64 -26.54 -31.66
N ILE A 321 8.82 -27.13 -31.86
CA ILE A 321 9.97 -26.45 -32.49
C ILE A 321 9.65 -26.07 -33.94
N SER A 322 9.06 -26.99 -34.69
CA SER A 322 8.69 -26.78 -36.09
C SER A 322 7.65 -25.67 -36.22
N ALA A 323 6.60 -25.72 -35.38
CA ALA A 323 5.58 -24.70 -35.28
C ALA A 323 6.16 -23.32 -34.95
N LYS A 324 7.00 -23.23 -33.91
CA LYS A 324 7.65 -21.97 -33.51
C LYS A 324 8.38 -21.33 -34.68
N THR A 325 9.15 -22.13 -35.42
CA THR A 325 9.92 -21.68 -36.57
C THR A 325 9.02 -21.24 -37.72
N PHE A 326 8.00 -22.04 -38.04
CA PHE A 326 7.10 -21.79 -39.15
C PHE A 326 6.26 -20.52 -38.96
N TYR A 327 5.76 -20.28 -37.75
CA TYR A 327 4.91 -19.13 -37.42
C TYR A 327 5.69 -17.92 -36.89
N GLY A 328 7.01 -18.03 -36.68
CA GLY A 328 7.85 -16.94 -36.21
C GLY A 328 7.57 -16.51 -34.77
N CYS A 329 7.24 -17.45 -33.89
CA CYS A 329 6.98 -17.16 -32.48
C CYS A 329 8.26 -17.11 -31.65
N ASP A 330 8.24 -16.32 -30.57
CA ASP A 330 9.37 -16.12 -29.67
C ASP A 330 9.64 -17.36 -28.81
N GLU A 331 8.58 -18.04 -28.41
CA GLU A 331 8.60 -19.15 -27.45
C GLU A 331 7.76 -20.35 -27.94
N ALA A 332 8.05 -21.53 -27.41
CA ALA A 332 7.30 -22.76 -27.66
C ALA A 332 7.02 -23.47 -26.34
N MET A 333 5.86 -24.08 -26.24
CA MET A 333 5.43 -24.84 -25.08
C MET A 333 4.79 -26.16 -25.52
N VAL A 334 5.02 -27.23 -24.75
CA VAL A 334 4.25 -28.47 -24.85
C VAL A 334 3.51 -28.69 -23.53
N VAL A 335 2.20 -28.87 -23.60
CA VAL A 335 1.33 -29.08 -22.43
C VAL A 335 0.73 -30.48 -22.49
N THR A 336 0.76 -31.20 -21.38
CA THR A 336 0.15 -32.54 -21.28
C THR A 336 -0.44 -32.81 -19.90
N ASN A 337 -1.47 -33.66 -19.85
CA ASN A 337 -2.01 -34.22 -18.61
C ASN A 337 -1.14 -35.37 -18.03
N SER A 338 -0.09 -35.77 -18.76
CA SER A 338 0.81 -36.89 -18.43
C SER A 338 2.23 -36.39 -18.13
N TYR A 339 3.24 -37.25 -18.28
CA TYR A 339 4.65 -36.93 -18.04
C TYR A 339 5.50 -37.12 -19.30
N PHE A 340 6.53 -36.29 -19.45
CA PHE A 340 7.49 -36.42 -20.55
C PHE A 340 8.53 -37.51 -20.30
N THR A 341 8.97 -38.18 -21.36
CA THR A 341 10.13 -39.08 -21.30
C THR A 341 11.41 -38.29 -21.00
N ARG A 342 12.43 -38.96 -20.46
CA ARG A 342 13.74 -38.33 -20.22
C ARG A 342 14.33 -37.70 -21.49
N SER A 343 14.24 -38.40 -22.62
CA SER A 343 14.73 -37.90 -23.91
C SER A 343 13.97 -36.66 -24.39
N ALA A 344 12.67 -36.55 -24.07
CA ALA A 344 11.87 -35.39 -24.45
C ALA A 344 12.26 -34.16 -23.61
N LYS A 345 12.53 -34.36 -22.30
CA LYS A 345 13.05 -33.31 -21.42
C LYS A 345 14.41 -32.81 -21.91
N GLU A 346 15.35 -33.71 -22.19
CA GLU A 346 16.68 -33.37 -22.72
C GLU A 346 16.59 -32.57 -24.05
N LEU A 347 15.70 -32.96 -24.97
CA LEU A 347 15.49 -32.24 -26.22
C LEU A 347 14.87 -30.85 -25.98
N ALA A 348 13.85 -30.76 -25.12
CA ALA A 348 13.16 -29.50 -24.83
C ALA A 348 14.10 -28.47 -24.19
N ASP A 349 14.94 -28.90 -23.26
CA ASP A 349 15.96 -28.07 -22.62
C ASP A 349 16.94 -27.51 -23.68
N SER A 350 17.42 -28.37 -24.60
CA SER A 350 18.35 -27.95 -25.66
C SER A 350 17.73 -26.96 -26.66
N ALA A 351 16.42 -27.04 -26.89
CA ALA A 351 15.69 -26.25 -27.86
C ALA A 351 14.91 -25.07 -27.24
N MET A 352 15.04 -24.86 -25.92
CA MET A 352 14.29 -23.85 -25.16
C MET A 352 12.77 -23.96 -25.36
N VAL A 353 12.26 -25.19 -25.35
CA VAL A 353 10.82 -25.49 -25.35
C VAL A 353 10.37 -25.69 -23.91
N ARG A 354 9.37 -24.91 -23.46
CA ARG A 354 8.80 -25.09 -22.12
C ARG A 354 7.96 -26.36 -22.09
N LEU A 355 8.18 -27.19 -21.10
CA LEU A 355 7.36 -28.36 -20.83
C LEU A 355 6.42 -28.04 -19.68
N ILE A 356 5.13 -28.36 -19.84
CA ILE A 356 4.12 -28.35 -18.79
C ILE A 356 3.60 -29.78 -18.68
N ASP A 357 4.17 -30.53 -17.75
CA ASP A 357 3.71 -31.88 -17.43
C ASP A 357 2.55 -31.85 -16.43
N ARG A 358 2.02 -33.01 -16.05
CA ARG A 358 0.88 -33.14 -15.13
C ARG A 358 1.02 -32.31 -13.86
N LYS A 359 2.22 -32.29 -13.26
CA LYS A 359 2.44 -31.57 -12.00
C LYS A 359 2.37 -30.07 -12.24
N GLU A 360 2.98 -29.60 -13.33
CA GLU A 360 2.94 -28.19 -13.71
C GLU A 360 1.53 -27.78 -14.11
N LEU A 361 0.82 -28.61 -14.88
CA LEU A 361 -0.59 -28.38 -15.26
C LEU A 361 -1.50 -28.27 -14.04
N GLN A 362 -1.26 -29.04 -12.97
CA GLN A 362 -2.01 -28.88 -11.72
C GLN A 362 -1.86 -27.48 -11.14
N ASN A 363 -0.68 -26.87 -11.19
CA ASN A 363 -0.50 -25.50 -10.71
C ASN A 363 -1.31 -24.50 -11.57
N TYR A 364 -1.36 -24.71 -12.89
CA TYR A 364 -2.20 -23.91 -13.77
C TYR A 364 -3.70 -24.07 -13.44
N LEU A 365 -4.14 -25.28 -13.07
CA LEU A 365 -5.51 -25.51 -12.60
C LEU A 365 -5.79 -24.82 -11.26
N ASP A 366 -4.82 -24.82 -10.34
CA ASP A 366 -4.97 -24.18 -9.04
C ASP A 366 -5.11 -22.66 -9.22
N ASP A 367 -4.26 -22.04 -10.05
CA ASP A 367 -4.37 -20.62 -10.43
C ASP A 367 -5.71 -20.31 -11.12
N TYR A 368 -6.13 -21.17 -12.05
CA TYR A 368 -7.41 -21.05 -12.74
C TYR A 368 -8.61 -21.13 -11.79
N ASN A 369 -8.64 -22.14 -10.92
CA ASN A 369 -9.71 -22.32 -9.94
C ASN A 369 -9.75 -21.16 -8.93
N GLN A 370 -8.59 -20.68 -8.50
CA GLN A 370 -8.48 -19.49 -7.65
C GLN A 370 -9.03 -18.26 -8.37
N LYS A 371 -8.70 -18.07 -9.66
CA LYS A 371 -9.17 -16.95 -10.45
C LYS A 371 -10.68 -16.98 -10.67
N ILE A 372 -11.27 -18.15 -10.92
CA ILE A 372 -12.73 -18.32 -10.95
C ILE A 372 -13.34 -17.86 -9.62
N ILE A 373 -12.79 -18.28 -8.48
CA ILE A 373 -13.26 -17.89 -7.14
C ILE A 373 -13.14 -16.37 -6.91
N GLU A 374 -12.15 -15.72 -7.51
CA GLU A 374 -11.91 -14.27 -7.41
C GLU A 374 -12.77 -13.44 -8.35
N ASP A 375 -12.94 -13.82 -9.61
CA ASP A 375 -13.69 -13.02 -10.60
C ASP A 375 -15.18 -12.91 -10.21
N PHE A 376 -15.73 -13.91 -9.52
CA PHE A 376 -17.04 -13.81 -8.88
C PHE A 376 -17.15 -12.67 -7.84
N GLN A 377 -16.04 -12.21 -7.25
CA GLN A 377 -16.03 -11.08 -6.32
C GLN A 377 -16.13 -9.72 -7.02
N SER A 378 -15.98 -9.67 -8.35
CA SER A 378 -15.97 -8.41 -9.13
C SER A 378 -17.25 -8.17 -9.95
N GLU A 379 -18.03 -9.22 -10.21
CA GLU A 379 -19.33 -9.14 -10.93
C GLU A 379 -20.54 -9.12 -9.98
N SER A 380 -20.32 -9.29 -8.68
CA SER A 380 -21.32 -9.16 -7.61
C SER A 380 -21.18 -7.80 -6.93
#